data_AF-A0A453DM28-F1
#
_entry.id   AF-A0A453DM28-F1
#
_cell.length_a   1.000
_cell.length_b   1.000
_cell.length_c   1.000
_cell.angle_alpha   90.00
_cell.angle_beta   90.00
_cell.angle_gamma   90.00
#
_symmetry.space_group_name_H-M   'P 1'
#
loop_
_entity.id
_entity.type
_entity.pdbx_description
1 polymer ?
#
loop_
_entity_poly.entity_id
_entity_poly.type
_entity_poly.pdbx_seq_one_letter_code
_entity_poly.pdbx_strand_id
1 'polypeptide(L)'
;PLDSIEPVTTSWRLHSRNGVEDAVHHDGRFYTITYSGQLEAWEECDAYTRDVFTSTVIAPRLPLPADPDHRKYLVAAPGGRLMVVLTELKDRRTRSLKVLVLDAGREGWKETHDIDTVLFVGVNGSLCVPTREHPELKAGCVYYYNQGNPGACNGNYNYNGVWVFSLKDGIGEKFVVLGQYR
;
A
#
# COMPACT_ATOMS: atom_id res chain seq x y z
N PRO A 1 -31.83 30.75 -19.07
CA PRO A 1 -31.00 30.89 -17.85
C PRO A 1 -30.49 29.51 -17.42
N LEU A 2 -29.30 29.14 -17.90
CA LEU A 2 -28.57 27.99 -17.36
C LEU A 2 -27.86 28.47 -16.10
N ASP A 3 -28.24 27.92 -14.96
CA ASP A 3 -27.47 28.06 -13.72
C ASP A 3 -26.10 27.43 -13.96
N SER A 4 -25.10 28.29 -14.03
CA SER A 4 -23.69 27.95 -13.98
C SER A 4 -23.39 27.34 -12.61
N ILE A 5 -23.31 26.01 -12.55
CA ILE A 5 -22.66 25.31 -11.45
C ILE A 5 -21.17 25.60 -11.58
N GLU A 6 -20.68 26.60 -10.84
CA GLU A 6 -19.25 26.77 -10.69
C GLU A 6 -18.69 25.54 -9.95
N PRO A 7 -17.62 24.90 -10.45
CA PRO A 7 -16.94 23.89 -9.68
C PRO A 7 -16.36 24.57 -8.45
N VAL A 8 -16.89 24.23 -7.28
CA VAL A 8 -16.24 24.56 -6.01
C VAL A 8 -14.88 23.89 -6.06
N THR A 9 -13.84 24.68 -6.28
CA THR A 9 -12.45 24.22 -6.27
C THR A 9 -12.06 24.04 -4.81
N THR A 10 -12.43 22.91 -4.23
CA THR A 10 -11.95 22.51 -2.91
C THR A 10 -10.44 22.28 -3.02
N SER A 11 -9.67 23.30 -2.64
CA SER A 11 -8.22 23.24 -2.53
C SER A 11 -7.88 22.39 -1.31
N TRP A 12 -7.81 21.06 -1.49
CA TRP A 12 -7.24 20.14 -0.50
C TRP A 12 -5.78 20.53 -0.25
N ARG A 13 -5.50 21.25 0.85
CA ARG A 13 -4.13 21.59 1.25
C ARG A 13 -3.59 20.52 2.19
N LEU A 14 -2.96 19.50 1.59
CA LEU A 14 -2.26 18.45 2.32
C LEU A 14 -0.96 19.03 2.93
N HIS A 15 -1.01 19.54 4.15
CA HIS A 15 0.17 20.05 4.85
C HIS A 15 0.96 18.92 5.55
N SER A 16 1.43 17.91 4.80
CA SER A 16 2.42 16.96 5.34
C SER A 16 3.84 17.48 5.06
N ARG A 17 4.62 17.73 6.13
CA ARG A 17 6.02 18.19 5.99
C ARG A 17 6.93 17.19 5.27
N ASN A 18 6.56 15.91 5.25
CA ASN A 18 7.41 14.81 4.74
C ASN A 18 6.89 14.16 3.44
N GLY A 19 5.84 14.71 2.82
CA GLY A 19 5.19 14.14 1.64
C GLY A 19 4.52 12.78 1.91
N VAL A 20 3.35 12.54 1.31
CA VAL A 20 2.64 11.27 1.45
C VAL A 20 3.08 10.31 0.34
N GLU A 21 3.41 9.09 0.72
CA GLU A 21 3.82 8.04 -0.21
C GLU A 21 2.66 7.12 -0.58
N ASP A 22 1.79 6.80 0.38
CA ASP A 22 0.57 6.03 0.14
C ASP A 22 -0.53 6.39 1.16
N ALA A 23 -1.78 6.13 0.78
CA ALA A 23 -2.96 6.46 1.56
C ALA A 23 -4.05 5.39 1.41
N VAL A 24 -4.75 5.10 2.51
CA VAL A 24 -5.94 4.24 2.51
C VAL A 24 -7.07 4.87 3.30
N HIS A 25 -8.30 4.57 2.90
CA HIS A 25 -9.50 4.93 3.65
C HIS A 25 -10.07 3.67 4.30
N HIS A 26 -10.28 3.70 5.61
CA HIS A 26 -10.85 2.58 6.36
C HIS A 26 -11.68 3.10 7.53
N ASP A 27 -12.89 2.56 7.69
CA ASP A 27 -13.86 2.94 8.74
C ASP A 27 -14.08 4.46 8.89
N GLY A 28 -14.24 5.17 7.77
CA GLY A 28 -14.54 6.60 7.75
C GLY A 28 -13.34 7.50 8.04
N ARG A 29 -12.12 6.95 8.07
CA ARG A 29 -10.89 7.70 8.33
C ARG A 29 -9.86 7.44 7.24
N PHE A 30 -9.11 8.49 6.90
CA PHE A 30 -7.94 8.37 6.03
C PHE A 30 -6.70 8.12 6.87
N TYR A 31 -5.90 7.17 6.41
CA TYR A 31 -4.58 6.88 6.95
C TYR A 31 -3.57 7.12 5.84
N THR A 32 -2.45 7.75 6.17
CA THR A 32 -1.36 7.99 5.22
C THR A 32 -0.05 7.55 5.80
N ILE A 33 0.83 7.01 4.95
CA ILE A 33 2.24 6.81 5.29
C ILE A 33 3.09 7.79 4.49
N THR A 34 3.99 8.49 5.17
CA THR A 34 4.91 9.43 4.52
C THR A 34 6.14 8.72 3.97
N TYR A 35 6.92 9.43 3.14
CA TYR A 35 8.23 8.92 2.67
C TYR A 35 9.17 8.53 3.81
N SER A 36 9.07 9.24 4.95
CA SER A 36 9.85 8.96 6.16
C SER A 36 9.34 7.80 7.01
N GLY A 37 8.28 7.11 6.59
CA GLY A 37 7.67 6.00 7.33
C GLY A 37 6.79 6.44 8.50
N GLN A 38 6.42 7.73 8.59
CA GLN A 38 5.49 8.23 9.58
C GLN A 38 4.05 7.88 9.16
N LEU A 39 3.31 7.21 10.04
CA LEU A 39 1.91 6.87 9.85
C LEU A 39 1.03 7.94 10.52
N GLU A 40 0.14 8.53 9.73
CA GLU A 40 -0.75 9.60 10.17
C GLU A 40 -2.22 9.22 9.95
N ALA A 41 -3.08 9.54 10.91
CA ALA A 41 -4.53 9.53 10.73
C ALA A 41 -5.01 10.95 10.48
N TRP A 42 -5.99 11.09 9.58
CA TRP A 42 -6.59 12.37 9.25
C TRP A 42 -8.00 12.45 9.80
N GLU A 43 -8.29 13.57 10.46
CA GLU A 43 -9.61 13.90 11.03
C GLU A 43 -10.01 15.30 10.55
N GLU A 44 -11.32 15.51 10.35
CA GLU A 44 -11.88 16.82 10.03
C GLU A 44 -11.84 17.71 11.28
N CYS A 45 -11.34 18.95 11.17
CA CYS A 45 -11.00 19.79 12.32
C CYS A 45 -12.21 20.12 13.21
N ASP A 46 -13.33 20.54 12.62
CA ASP A 46 -14.59 20.77 13.33
C ASP A 46 -15.76 20.92 12.35
N ALA A 47 -16.99 20.92 12.88
CA ALA A 47 -18.23 21.08 12.10
C ALA A 47 -18.40 22.46 11.45
N TYR A 48 -17.58 23.46 11.84
CA TYR A 48 -17.69 24.84 11.38
C TYR A 48 -16.70 25.16 10.23
N THR A 49 -15.66 24.36 10.09
CA THR A 49 -14.63 24.43 9.04
C THR A 49 -14.63 23.17 8.20
N ARG A 50 -15.77 22.95 7.52
CA ARG A 50 -15.92 21.85 6.55
C ARG A 50 -14.78 21.89 5.53
N ASP A 51 -14.27 20.71 5.15
CA ASP A 51 -13.15 20.51 4.22
C ASP A 51 -11.75 20.88 4.75
N VAL A 52 -11.61 21.11 6.06
CA VAL A 52 -10.30 21.27 6.71
C VAL A 52 -9.95 20.02 7.50
N PHE A 53 -8.85 19.37 7.11
CA PHE A 53 -8.36 18.16 7.75
C PHE A 53 -7.02 18.40 8.43
N THR A 54 -6.85 17.84 9.63
CA THR A 54 -5.57 17.77 10.35
C THR A 54 -5.11 16.32 10.44
N SER A 55 -3.79 16.14 10.41
CA SER A 55 -3.17 14.83 10.60
C SER A 55 -2.51 14.72 11.97
N THR A 56 -2.60 13.54 12.57
CA THR A 56 -1.88 13.18 13.79
C THR A 56 -1.08 11.91 13.59
N VAL A 57 0.13 11.87 14.15
CA VAL A 57 0.97 10.67 14.13
C VAL A 57 0.40 9.65 15.11
N ILE A 58 0.07 8.45 14.62
CA ILE A 58 -0.63 7.43 15.41
C ILE A 58 0.22 6.20 15.75
N ALA A 59 1.48 6.18 15.31
CA ALA A 59 2.40 5.07 15.56
C ALA A 59 3.86 5.56 15.49
N PRO A 60 4.82 4.83 16.09
CA PRO A 60 6.23 5.04 15.83
C PRO A 60 6.56 4.95 14.33
N ARG A 61 7.64 5.59 13.92
CA ARG A 61 8.10 5.53 12.53
C ARG A 61 8.41 4.09 12.13
N LEU A 62 7.98 3.73 10.93
CA LEU A 62 8.30 2.45 10.32
C LEU A 62 9.83 2.28 10.24
N PRO A 63 10.40 1.13 10.64
CA PRO A 63 11.82 0.86 10.45
C PRO A 63 12.11 0.71 8.95
N LEU A 64 12.77 1.69 8.36
CA LEU A 64 13.11 1.71 6.94
C LEU A 64 14.51 1.14 6.68
N PRO A 65 14.74 0.51 5.52
CA PRO A 65 16.07 0.14 5.08
C PRO A 65 16.92 1.40 4.87
N ALA A 66 18.24 1.24 4.95
CA ALA A 66 19.18 2.32 4.67
C ALA A 66 19.16 2.75 3.20
N ASP A 67 18.79 1.83 2.29
CA ASP A 67 18.65 2.12 0.87
C ASP A 67 17.40 2.97 0.61
N PRO A 68 17.52 4.13 -0.06
CA PRO A 68 16.36 4.96 -0.40
C PRO A 68 15.44 4.35 -1.47
N ASP A 69 15.89 3.34 -2.22
CA ASP A 69 15.11 2.68 -3.28
C ASP A 69 14.17 1.61 -2.72
N HIS A 70 13.22 2.08 -1.92
CA HIS A 70 12.14 1.27 -1.37
C HIS A 70 10.80 1.97 -1.54
N ARG A 71 9.73 1.17 -1.58
CA ARG A 71 8.35 1.67 -1.65
C ARG A 71 7.48 1.07 -0.56
N LYS A 72 6.60 1.90 -0.01
CA LYS A 72 5.66 1.55 1.05
C LYS A 72 4.26 1.56 0.48
N TYR A 73 3.54 0.46 0.71
CA TYR A 73 2.11 0.38 0.44
C TYR A 73 1.39 0.17 1.76
N LEU A 74 0.58 1.15 2.14
CA LEU A 74 -0.24 1.07 3.34
C LEU A 74 -1.47 0.24 3.00
N VAL A 75 -1.82 -0.72 3.85
CA VAL A 75 -2.96 -1.62 3.65
C VAL A 75 -3.81 -1.65 4.91
N ALA A 76 -5.11 -1.44 4.75
CA ALA A 76 -6.08 -1.68 5.81
C ALA A 76 -6.68 -3.09 5.67
N ALA A 77 -6.62 -3.86 6.74
CA ALA A 77 -7.26 -5.16 6.86
C ALA A 77 -8.62 -5.04 7.57
N PRO A 78 -9.50 -6.05 7.40
CA PRO A 78 -10.70 -6.18 8.21
C PRO A 78 -10.40 -6.04 9.70
N GLY A 79 -11.28 -5.34 10.42
CA GLY A 79 -11.11 -5.06 11.85
C GLY A 79 -10.15 -3.90 12.15
N GLY A 80 -9.81 -3.07 11.16
CA GLY A 80 -9.03 -1.84 11.37
C GLY A 80 -7.53 -2.07 11.56
N ARG A 81 -7.05 -3.28 11.31
CA ARG A 81 -5.62 -3.62 11.37
C ARG A 81 -4.90 -2.93 10.22
N LEU A 82 -3.85 -2.16 10.53
CA LEU A 82 -3.01 -1.51 9.53
C LEU A 82 -1.74 -2.32 9.28
N MET A 83 -1.38 -2.47 8.01
CA MET A 83 -0.18 -3.15 7.56
C MET A 83 0.57 -2.29 6.55
N VAL A 84 1.88 -2.48 6.46
CA VAL A 84 2.70 -1.90 5.39
C VAL A 84 3.36 -3.02 4.63
N VAL A 85 3.16 -3.05 3.32
CA VAL A 85 4.00 -3.83 2.41
C VAL A 85 5.18 -2.95 2.02
N LEU A 86 6.37 -3.32 2.48
CA LEU A 86 7.61 -2.67 2.10
C LEU A 86 8.22 -3.45 0.94
N THR A 87 8.48 -2.77 -0.18
CA THR A 87 9.17 -3.36 -1.32
C THR A 87 10.56 -2.74 -1.43
N GLU A 88 11.58 -3.59 -1.46
CA GLU A 88 12.99 -3.21 -1.55
C GLU A 88 13.58 -3.78 -2.83
N LEU A 89 14.36 -3.01 -3.58
CA LEU A 89 15.15 -3.57 -4.68
C LEU A 89 16.35 -4.33 -4.10
N LYS A 90 16.42 -5.65 -4.34
CA LYS A 90 17.59 -6.46 -3.97
C LYS A 90 18.71 -6.35 -5.01
N ASP A 91 18.31 -6.29 -6.28
CA ASP A 91 19.20 -6.09 -7.43
C ASP A 91 18.44 -5.34 -8.54
N ARG A 92 19.04 -5.16 -9.73
CA ARG A 92 18.41 -4.45 -10.86
C ARG A 92 17.11 -5.08 -11.39
N ARG A 93 16.71 -6.28 -10.93
CA ARG A 93 15.61 -7.10 -11.47
C ARG A 93 14.65 -7.63 -10.42
N THR A 94 15.10 -7.86 -9.19
CA THR A 94 14.30 -8.53 -8.15
C THR A 94 13.92 -7.57 -7.03
N ARG A 95 12.64 -7.59 -6.68
CA ARG A 95 12.10 -6.92 -5.50
C ARG A 95 11.91 -7.95 -4.40
N SER A 96 12.37 -7.64 -3.19
CA SER A 96 11.90 -8.34 -1.99
C SER A 96 10.76 -7.58 -1.37
N LEU A 97 9.78 -8.31 -0.87
CA LEU A 97 8.63 -7.75 -0.17
C LEU A 97 8.65 -8.23 1.29
N LYS A 98 8.34 -7.31 2.19
CA LYS A 98 8.12 -7.58 3.62
C LYS A 98 6.77 -7.01 4.01
N VAL A 99 6.09 -7.65 4.96
CA VAL A 99 4.84 -7.14 5.53
C VAL A 99 5.09 -6.81 6.99
N LEU A 100 4.87 -5.55 7.35
CA LEU A 100 4.91 -5.09 8.73
C LEU A 100 3.49 -4.82 9.20
N VAL A 101 3.11 -5.43 10.32
CA VAL A 101 1.81 -5.22 10.96
C VAL A 101 1.98 -4.26 12.12
N LEU A 102 1.11 -3.26 12.20
CA LEU A 102 1.04 -2.40 13.38
C LEU A 102 0.38 -3.18 14.52
N ASP A 103 1.05 -3.21 15.68
CA ASP A 103 0.49 -3.78 16.91
C ASP A 103 -0.88 -3.13 17.25
N ALA A 104 -1.75 -3.89 17.93
CA ALA A 104 -3.05 -3.41 18.38
C ALA A 104 -2.95 -2.19 19.33
N GLY A 105 -1.90 -2.13 20.16
CA GLY A 105 -1.57 -0.97 20.99
C GLY A 105 -0.96 0.21 20.23
N ARG A 106 -0.64 0.02 18.94
CA ARG A 106 0.08 0.97 18.08
C ARG A 106 1.46 1.35 18.61
N GLU A 107 2.06 0.48 19.42
CA GLU A 107 3.35 0.74 20.07
C GLU A 107 4.54 0.36 19.19
N GLY A 108 4.32 -0.38 18.10
CA GLY A 108 5.40 -0.78 17.21
C GLY A 108 4.95 -1.55 15.98
N TRP A 109 5.92 -1.74 15.09
CA TRP A 109 5.78 -2.49 13.85
C TRP A 109 6.43 -3.86 13.99
N LYS A 110 5.72 -4.91 13.60
CA LYS A 110 6.25 -6.27 13.59
C LYS A 110 6.22 -6.84 12.18
N GLU A 111 7.39 -7.25 11.68
CA GLU A 111 7.46 -8.03 10.43
C GLU A 111 6.76 -9.38 10.62
N THR A 112 5.94 -9.77 9.65
CA THR A 112 5.28 -11.07 9.60
C THR A 112 5.41 -11.71 8.22
N HIS A 113 5.49 -13.03 8.23
CA HIS A 113 5.36 -13.88 7.04
C HIS A 113 4.09 -14.72 7.07
N ASP A 114 3.33 -14.64 8.17
CA ASP A 114 2.14 -15.43 8.42
C ASP A 114 0.93 -14.51 8.45
N ILE A 115 0.21 -14.46 7.33
CA ILE A 115 -1.07 -13.78 7.18
C ILE A 115 -2.05 -14.78 6.53
N ASP A 116 -3.27 -14.83 7.04
CA ASP A 116 -4.35 -15.66 6.51
C ASP A 116 -5.10 -15.01 5.33
N THR A 117 -4.73 -13.77 5.02
CA THR A 117 -5.24 -12.97 3.91
C THR A 117 -4.27 -12.96 2.73
N VAL A 118 -4.74 -12.45 1.59
CA VAL A 118 -3.91 -12.05 0.46
C VAL A 118 -3.90 -10.53 0.36
N LEU A 119 -2.75 -9.96 -0.02
CA LEU A 119 -2.60 -8.52 -0.20
C LEU A 119 -2.42 -8.21 -1.68
N PHE A 120 -3.14 -7.20 -2.18
CA PHE A 120 -2.91 -6.62 -3.50
C PHE A 120 -2.30 -5.24 -3.31
N VAL A 121 -1.20 -4.96 -4.01
CA VAL A 121 -0.54 -3.65 -3.95
C VAL A 121 -0.21 -3.15 -5.36
N GLY A 122 -0.45 -1.86 -5.57
CA GLY A 122 -0.21 -1.22 -6.86
C GLY A 122 -0.07 0.28 -6.72
N VAL A 123 0.23 0.94 -7.84
CA VAL A 123 0.42 2.41 -7.86
C VAL A 123 -0.84 3.15 -7.41
N ASN A 124 -2.01 2.58 -7.68
CA ASN A 124 -3.30 3.22 -7.43
C ASN A 124 -3.93 2.85 -6.09
N GLY A 125 -3.24 2.06 -5.27
CA GLY A 125 -3.71 1.67 -3.95
C GLY A 125 -3.44 0.20 -3.61
N SER A 126 -4.03 -0.22 -2.51
CA SER A 126 -3.86 -1.54 -1.94
C SER A 126 -5.17 -2.12 -1.45
N LEU A 127 -5.21 -3.45 -1.29
CA LEU A 127 -6.37 -4.16 -0.79
C LEU A 127 -5.94 -5.39 0.02
N CYS A 128 -6.64 -5.66 1.11
CA CYS A 128 -6.53 -6.91 1.86
C CYS A 128 -7.79 -7.74 1.62
N VAL A 129 -7.64 -8.98 1.15
CA VAL A 129 -8.75 -9.88 0.86
C VAL A 129 -8.64 -11.15 1.70
N PRO A 130 -9.69 -11.51 2.47
CA PRO A 130 -9.77 -12.82 3.12
C PRO A 130 -9.80 -13.95 2.09
N THR A 131 -8.96 -14.97 2.26
CA THR A 131 -8.89 -16.10 1.32
C THR A 131 -10.02 -17.11 1.48
N ARG A 132 -10.76 -17.07 2.59
CA ARG A 132 -11.91 -17.96 2.85
C ARG A 132 -13.01 -17.82 1.79
N GLU A 133 -13.17 -16.62 1.23
CA GLU A 133 -14.17 -16.29 0.21
C GLU A 133 -13.64 -16.50 -1.22
N HIS A 134 -12.31 -16.63 -1.36
CA HIS A 134 -11.60 -16.70 -2.64
C HIS A 134 -10.51 -17.79 -2.60
N PRO A 135 -10.89 -19.08 -2.64
CA PRO A 135 -9.96 -20.21 -2.51
C PRO A 135 -8.93 -20.28 -3.66
N GLU A 136 -9.18 -19.59 -4.78
CA GLU A 136 -8.25 -19.42 -5.89
C GLU A 136 -7.04 -18.53 -5.54
N LEU A 137 -7.12 -17.73 -4.47
CA LEU A 137 -6.06 -16.86 -4.00
C LEU A 137 -5.19 -17.56 -2.95
N LYS A 138 -3.87 -17.37 -3.06
CA LYS A 138 -2.91 -17.94 -2.11
C LYS A 138 -2.82 -17.05 -0.86
N ALA A 139 -3.19 -17.58 0.30
CA ALA A 139 -2.94 -16.91 1.59
C ALA A 139 -1.44 -16.72 1.81
N GLY A 140 -1.05 -15.73 2.63
CA GLY A 140 0.37 -15.47 2.88
C GLY A 140 1.13 -14.90 1.68
N CYS A 141 0.41 -14.39 0.68
CA CYS A 141 1.01 -13.87 -0.55
C CYS A 141 0.67 -12.39 -0.79
N VAL A 142 1.58 -11.71 -1.50
CA VAL A 142 1.39 -10.35 -2.00
C VAL A 142 1.36 -10.36 -3.52
N TYR A 143 0.27 -9.86 -4.09
CA TYR A 143 0.07 -9.69 -5.52
C TYR A 143 0.41 -8.25 -5.88
N TYR A 144 1.34 -8.06 -6.80
CA TYR A 144 1.81 -6.74 -7.19
C TYR A 144 2.06 -6.64 -8.68
N TYR A 145 1.92 -5.44 -9.23
CA TYR A 145 2.30 -5.19 -10.61
C TYR A 145 3.79 -4.87 -10.69
N ASN A 146 4.56 -5.72 -11.35
CA ASN A 146 5.95 -5.44 -11.64
C ASN A 146 6.05 -4.73 -12.98
N GLN A 147 6.55 -3.49 -12.96
CA GLN A 147 7.00 -2.83 -14.18
C GLN A 147 8.49 -3.12 -14.29
N GLY A 148 8.88 -3.88 -15.31
CA GLY A 148 10.27 -4.10 -15.66
C GLY A 148 10.99 -2.75 -15.77
N ASN A 149 12.24 -2.70 -15.32
CA ASN A 149 13.02 -1.47 -15.26
C ASN A 149 13.13 -0.83 -16.67
N PRO A 150 12.58 0.37 -16.92
CA PRO A 150 12.64 1.03 -18.23
C PRO A 150 14.09 1.32 -18.69
N GLY A 151 15.05 1.35 -17.76
CA GLY A 151 16.46 1.59 -18.03
C GLY A 151 17.29 0.33 -18.35
N ALA A 152 16.70 -0.87 -18.33
CA ALA A 152 17.40 -2.07 -18.76
C ALA A 152 17.45 -2.09 -20.29
N CYS A 153 18.64 -1.91 -20.87
CA CYS A 153 18.90 -1.90 -22.32
C CYS A 153 18.54 -3.21 -23.06
N ASN A 154 17.91 -4.18 -22.38
CA ASN A 154 17.35 -5.39 -22.97
C ASN A 154 15.82 -5.30 -22.88
N GLY A 155 15.18 -5.06 -24.02
CA GLY A 155 13.72 -4.97 -24.20
C GLY A 155 12.95 -6.27 -23.95
N ASN A 156 13.33 -7.05 -22.92
CA ASN A 156 12.55 -8.20 -22.48
C ASN A 156 11.39 -7.69 -21.61
N TYR A 157 10.30 -7.31 -22.27
CA TYR A 157 8.99 -6.99 -21.66
C TYR A 157 8.39 -8.13 -20.82
N ASN A 158 9.08 -9.27 -20.73
CA ASN A 158 8.62 -10.45 -20.01
C ASN A 158 8.52 -10.27 -18.49
N TYR A 159 9.11 -9.20 -17.93
CA TYR A 159 8.98 -8.87 -16.50
C TYR A 159 7.70 -8.09 -16.18
N ASN A 160 7.05 -7.50 -17.19
CA ASN A 160 5.80 -6.79 -16.99
C ASN A 160 4.67 -7.77 -16.70
N GLY A 161 3.85 -7.44 -15.71
CA GLY A 161 2.67 -8.21 -15.36
C GLY A 161 2.42 -8.24 -13.86
N VAL A 162 1.40 -9.01 -13.48
CA VAL A 162 1.13 -9.32 -12.08
C VAL A 162 2.12 -10.38 -11.62
N TRP A 163 2.67 -10.19 -10.43
CA TRP A 163 3.55 -11.14 -9.75
C TRP A 163 2.94 -11.49 -8.41
N VAL A 164 3.20 -12.72 -7.96
CA VAL A 164 2.83 -13.21 -6.63
C VAL A 164 4.09 -13.44 -5.84
N PHE A 165 4.19 -12.80 -4.68
CA PHE A 165 5.29 -13.00 -3.73
C PHE A 165 4.81 -13.83 -2.55
N SER A 166 5.39 -15.01 -2.34
CA SER A 166 5.17 -15.82 -1.14
C SER A 166 5.98 -15.24 0.02
N LEU A 167 5.31 -14.82 1.09
CA LEU A 167 5.99 -14.27 2.27
C LEU A 167 6.77 -15.35 3.04
N LYS A 168 6.30 -16.59 2.99
CA LYS A 168 6.94 -17.74 3.63
C LYS A 168 8.23 -18.14 2.92
N ASP A 169 8.18 -18.20 1.59
CA ASP A 169 9.32 -18.67 0.79
C ASP A 169 10.27 -17.53 0.41
N GLY A 170 9.80 -16.28 0.49
CA GLY A 170 10.57 -15.10 0.10
C GLY A 170 10.82 -15.02 -1.41
N ILE A 171 9.96 -15.68 -2.21
CA ILE A 171 10.12 -15.84 -3.66
C ILE A 171 8.92 -15.19 -4.38
N GLY A 172 9.23 -14.42 -5.41
CA GLY A 172 8.26 -13.86 -6.34
C GLY A 172 8.21 -14.65 -7.65
N GLU A 173 7.01 -15.01 -8.10
CA GLU A 173 6.77 -15.65 -9.40
C GLU A 173 5.80 -14.80 -10.24
N LYS A 174 5.98 -14.82 -11.57
CA LYS A 174 5.04 -14.15 -12.47
C LYS A 174 3.70 -14.87 -12.41
N PHE A 175 2.64 -14.15 -12.08
CA PHE A 175 1.29 -14.70 -12.10
C PHE A 175 0.85 -14.89 -13.55
N VAL A 176 0.62 -16.13 -13.94
CA VAL A 176 0.05 -16.48 -15.25
C VAL A 176 -1.30 -17.11 -14.99
N VAL A 177 -2.38 -16.43 -15.38
CA VAL A 177 -3.72 -17.02 -15.34
C VAL A 177 -3.77 -18.14 -16.37
N LEU A 178 -3.74 -19.39 -15.92
CA LEU A 178 -4.04 -20.54 -16.75
C LEU A 178 -5.57 -20.64 -16.89
N GLY A 179 -6.12 -19.95 -17.88
CA GLY A 179 -7.55 -20.02 -18.17
C GLY A 179 -8.03 -18.90 -19.08
N GLN A 180 -7.99 -19.15 -20.39
CA GLN A 180 -8.91 -18.49 -21.32
C GLN A 180 -10.33 -18.86 -20.90
N TYR A 181 -11.17 -17.86 -20.67
CA TYR A 181 -12.62 -18.05 -20.70
C TYR A 181 -12.97 -18.72 -22.04
N ARG A 182 -13.55 -19.92 -21.96
CA ARG A 182 -14.35 -20.49 -23.05
C ARG A 182 -15.78 -20.03 -22.89
#